data_AF-A0A9D6ZSI2-F1
#
_entry.id   AF-A0A9D6ZSI2-F1
#
_cell.length_a   1.000
_cell.length_b   1.000
_cell.length_c   1.000
_cell.angle_alpha   90.00
_cell.angle_beta   90.00
_cell.angle_gamma   90.00
#
_symmetry.space_group_name_H-M   'P 1'
#
loop_
_entity.id
_entity.type
_entity.pdbx_description
1 polymer ?
#
loop_
_entity_poly.entity_id
_entity_poly.type
_entity_poly.pdbx_seq_one_letter_code
_entity_poly.pdbx_strand_id
1 'polypeptide(L)'
;MHTDEHLQFFAAQRGGFTRVIDACVPGEVIPRLLTMAFTSFEGNVAADAEGEAGLACRKGCASCCRLRVVATAPEILLAAHYVRWRDSQAAGPGLAQRVAAADERTRGLDEAGRWAARVYCPFLTRGECEIYPVRPLACRGLASHDRTACGEAAAGRRAGIPASALHLHFRGLIQNALQAALRDAGLAWGLYELNQALGLALQDGGAAGRWLAGEAVWQDATLRDVERAEMAAAFDRLSTLGARPGSPPP
;
A
#
# COMPACT_ATOMS: atom_id res chain seq x y z
N MET A 1 22.62 -6.93 -3.40
CA MET A 1 21.82 -7.23 -4.59
C MET A 1 22.22 -6.25 -5.69
N HIS A 2 22.66 -6.77 -6.85
CA HIS A 2 23.14 -5.97 -7.99
C HIS A 2 21.95 -5.37 -8.75
N THR A 3 22.14 -4.24 -9.44
CA THR A 3 21.07 -3.54 -10.18
C THR A 3 20.27 -4.46 -11.13
N ASP A 4 20.93 -5.43 -11.75
CA ASP A 4 20.30 -6.40 -12.66
C ASP A 4 19.33 -7.36 -11.95
N GLU A 5 19.61 -7.73 -10.70
CA GLU A 5 18.72 -8.58 -9.90
C GLU A 5 17.43 -7.84 -9.54
N HIS A 6 17.51 -6.53 -9.26
CA HIS A 6 16.32 -5.70 -8.98
C HIS A 6 15.42 -5.58 -10.22
N LEU A 7 16.02 -5.40 -11.39
CA LEU A 7 15.28 -5.31 -12.66
C LEU A 7 14.58 -6.63 -12.98
N GLN A 8 15.26 -7.76 -12.78
CA GLN A 8 14.67 -9.09 -12.97
C GLN A 8 13.54 -9.36 -11.97
N PHE A 9 13.72 -8.99 -10.70
CA PHE A 9 12.69 -9.12 -9.68
C PHE A 9 11.44 -8.30 -10.05
N PHE A 10 11.62 -7.03 -10.41
CA PHE A 10 10.53 -6.17 -10.84
C PHE A 10 9.76 -6.75 -12.04
N ALA A 11 10.49 -7.20 -13.07
CA ALA A 11 9.89 -7.80 -14.26
C ALA A 11 9.11 -9.08 -13.94
N ALA A 12 9.65 -9.94 -13.06
CA ALA A 12 8.99 -11.15 -12.59
C ALA A 12 7.71 -10.85 -11.81
N GLN A 13 7.74 -9.89 -10.89
CA GLN A 13 6.55 -9.47 -10.13
C GLN A 13 5.47 -8.90 -11.06
N ARG A 14 5.84 -8.00 -11.98
CA ARG A 14 4.89 -7.41 -12.93
C ARG A 14 4.22 -8.50 -13.78
N GLY A 15 5.00 -9.41 -14.36
CA GLY A 15 4.47 -10.51 -15.16
C GLY A 15 3.58 -11.46 -14.35
N GLY A 16 3.86 -11.65 -13.05
CA GLY A 16 2.98 -12.36 -12.14
C GLY A 16 1.62 -11.67 -11.96
N PHE A 17 1.63 -10.36 -11.71
CA PHE A 17 0.41 -9.57 -11.57
C PHE A 17 -0.41 -9.53 -12.86
N THR A 18 0.23 -9.36 -14.02
CA THR A 18 -0.43 -9.44 -15.33
C THR A 18 -1.16 -10.76 -15.51
N ARG A 19 -0.52 -11.90 -15.22
CA ARG A 19 -1.18 -13.21 -15.29
C ARG A 19 -2.40 -13.32 -14.38
N VAL A 20 -2.35 -12.73 -13.18
CA VAL A 20 -3.52 -12.72 -12.27
C VAL A 20 -4.66 -11.90 -12.88
N ILE A 21 -4.36 -10.74 -13.46
CA ILE A 21 -5.37 -9.87 -14.09
C ILE A 21 -6.02 -10.58 -15.29
N ASP A 22 -5.23 -11.20 -16.15
CA ASP A 22 -5.71 -11.80 -17.40
C ASP A 22 -6.46 -13.14 -17.19
N ALA A 23 -6.05 -13.94 -16.21
CA ALA A 23 -6.55 -15.31 -16.05
C ALA A 23 -7.69 -15.46 -15.05
N CYS A 24 -7.93 -14.47 -14.18
CA CYS A 24 -8.90 -14.61 -13.10
C CYS A 24 -10.27 -14.06 -13.48
N VAL A 25 -11.33 -14.73 -13.01
CA VAL A 25 -12.67 -14.14 -13.04
C VAL A 25 -12.70 -12.87 -12.16
N PRO A 26 -13.54 -11.86 -12.47
CA PRO A 26 -13.49 -10.55 -11.81
C PRO A 26 -13.48 -10.58 -10.27
N GLY A 27 -14.26 -11.48 -9.66
CA GLY A 27 -14.33 -11.62 -8.20
C GLY A 27 -13.05 -12.14 -7.52
N GLU A 28 -12.14 -12.76 -8.28
CA GLU A 28 -10.90 -13.34 -7.76
C GLU A 28 -9.66 -12.45 -7.98
N VAL A 29 -9.75 -11.45 -8.85
CA VAL A 29 -8.60 -10.60 -9.24
C VAL A 29 -7.98 -9.92 -8.02
N ILE A 30 -8.76 -9.15 -7.26
CA ILE A 30 -8.29 -8.38 -6.10
C ILE A 30 -7.65 -9.27 -5.01
N PRO A 31 -8.32 -10.32 -4.49
CA PRO A 31 -7.74 -11.14 -3.43
C PRO A 31 -6.47 -11.86 -3.89
N ARG A 32 -6.39 -12.30 -5.17
CA ARG A 32 -5.18 -12.96 -5.69
C ARG A 32 -4.02 -11.99 -5.88
N LEU A 33 -4.27 -10.79 -6.43
CA LEU A 33 -3.25 -9.74 -6.55
C LEU A 33 -2.61 -9.45 -5.20
N LEU A 34 -3.44 -9.26 -4.16
CA LEU A 34 -2.94 -8.88 -2.84
C LEU A 34 -2.34 -10.04 -2.06
N THR A 35 -2.84 -11.25 -2.25
CA THR A 35 -2.17 -12.46 -1.72
C THR A 35 -0.77 -12.58 -2.29
N MET A 36 -0.61 -12.41 -3.61
CA MET A 36 0.70 -12.45 -4.26
C MET A 36 1.60 -11.31 -3.77
N ALA A 37 1.09 -10.07 -3.71
CA ALA A 37 1.88 -8.92 -3.27
C ALA A 37 2.36 -9.06 -1.82
N PHE A 38 1.48 -9.46 -0.90
CA PHE A 38 1.81 -9.57 0.52
C PHE A 38 2.72 -10.77 0.79
N THR A 39 2.47 -11.93 0.18
CA THR A 39 3.34 -13.11 0.38
C THR A 39 4.71 -12.91 -0.27
N SER A 40 4.78 -12.26 -1.44
CA SER A 40 6.06 -11.88 -2.04
C SER A 40 6.82 -10.92 -1.13
N PHE A 41 6.16 -9.90 -0.57
CA PHE A 41 6.80 -8.96 0.35
C PHE A 41 7.35 -9.66 1.59
N GLU A 42 6.52 -10.43 2.28
CA GLU A 42 6.89 -11.10 3.53
C GLU A 42 7.97 -12.16 3.32
N GLY A 43 7.87 -12.94 2.24
CA GLY A 43 8.84 -13.99 1.90
C GLY A 43 10.22 -13.43 1.55
N ASN A 44 10.29 -12.38 0.72
CA ASN A 44 11.58 -11.81 0.30
C ASN A 44 12.24 -11.01 1.43
N VAL A 45 11.46 -10.26 2.22
CA VAL A 45 12.01 -9.63 3.44
C VAL A 45 12.56 -10.66 4.40
N ALA A 46 11.86 -11.78 4.62
CA ALA A 46 12.34 -12.84 5.51
C ALA A 46 13.60 -13.53 4.98
N ALA A 47 13.68 -13.77 3.67
CA ALA A 47 14.84 -14.39 3.03
C ALA A 47 16.11 -13.52 3.15
N ASP A 48 15.96 -12.21 2.99
CA ASP A 48 17.09 -11.28 2.95
C ASP A 48 17.35 -10.58 4.30
N ALA A 49 16.62 -10.94 5.36
CA ALA A 49 16.83 -10.39 6.70
C ALA A 49 18.04 -11.00 7.43
N GLU A 50 18.67 -12.03 6.87
CA GLU A 50 19.85 -12.64 7.48
C GLU A 50 21.02 -11.65 7.52
N GLY A 51 21.55 -11.38 8.73
CA GLY A 51 22.62 -10.40 8.94
C GLY A 51 22.15 -8.95 9.11
N GLU A 52 20.86 -8.66 8.94
CA GLU A 52 20.29 -7.34 9.24
C GLU A 52 20.17 -7.10 10.75
N ALA A 53 20.24 -5.82 11.15
CA ALA A 53 19.98 -5.44 12.52
C ALA A 53 18.53 -5.76 12.92
N GLY A 54 18.33 -6.27 14.14
CA GLY A 54 16.99 -6.58 14.65
C GLY A 54 16.04 -5.37 14.58
N LEU A 55 14.78 -5.62 14.21
CA LEU A 55 13.77 -4.57 14.19
C LEU A 55 13.34 -4.21 15.62
N ALA A 56 13.14 -2.91 15.86
CA ALA A 56 12.51 -2.43 17.09
C ALA A 56 10.97 -2.52 17.03
N CYS A 57 10.41 -2.76 15.84
CA CYS A 57 9.00 -2.96 15.59
C CYS A 57 8.49 -4.24 16.27
N ARG A 58 7.37 -4.12 16.97
CA ARG A 58 6.67 -5.24 17.60
C ARG A 58 5.17 -5.00 17.64
N LYS A 59 4.39 -6.05 17.87
CA LYS A 59 2.95 -5.92 18.16
C LYS A 59 2.74 -4.89 19.28
N GLY A 60 1.76 -4.00 19.11
CA GLY A 60 1.51 -2.89 20.05
C GLY A 60 2.34 -1.62 19.81
N CYS A 61 3.26 -1.61 18.83
CA CYS A 61 3.96 -0.39 18.43
C CYS A 61 3.08 0.47 17.51
N ALA A 62 2.70 1.66 17.97
CA ALA A 62 1.80 2.57 17.26
C ALA A 62 2.46 3.88 16.78
N SER A 63 3.80 3.94 16.76
CA SER A 63 4.53 5.17 16.44
C SER A 63 4.23 5.65 15.01
N CYS A 64 4.20 4.74 14.03
CA CYS A 64 3.88 5.05 12.63
C CYS A 64 2.38 5.24 12.36
N CYS A 65 1.49 4.85 13.29
CA CYS A 65 0.03 4.93 13.15
C CYS A 65 -0.53 6.36 13.29
N ARG A 66 0.25 7.37 12.92
CA ARG A 66 -0.14 8.79 12.81
C ARG A 66 0.29 9.41 11.47
N LEU A 67 1.02 8.64 10.67
CA LEU A 67 1.50 9.08 9.36
C LEU A 67 0.36 9.05 8.34
N ARG A 68 0.54 9.83 7.26
CA ARG A 68 -0.27 9.67 6.07
C ARG A 68 0.00 8.30 5.45
N VAL A 69 -1.06 7.53 5.23
CA VAL A 69 -0.97 6.21 4.60
C VAL A 69 -1.58 6.29 3.22
N VAL A 70 -0.90 5.66 2.27
CA VAL A 70 -1.33 5.57 0.88
C VAL A 70 -1.48 4.11 0.49
N ALA A 71 -2.38 3.83 -0.43
CA ALA A 71 -2.65 2.48 -0.89
C ALA A 71 -3.11 2.48 -2.36
N THR A 72 -2.89 1.39 -3.06
CA THR A 72 -3.43 1.13 -4.40
C THR A 72 -4.94 0.83 -4.33
N ALA A 73 -5.64 0.93 -5.45
CA ALA A 73 -7.07 0.61 -5.50
C ALA A 73 -7.42 -0.81 -5.01
N PRO A 74 -6.70 -1.88 -5.39
CA PRO A 74 -6.92 -3.21 -4.83
C PRO A 74 -6.85 -3.23 -3.30
N GLU A 75 -5.85 -2.57 -2.71
CA GLU A 75 -5.67 -2.52 -1.25
C GLU A 75 -6.82 -1.80 -0.55
N ILE A 76 -7.32 -0.69 -1.13
CA ILE A 76 -8.52 0.00 -0.62
C ILE A 76 -9.74 -0.91 -0.68
N LEU A 77 -9.96 -1.62 -1.80
CA LEU A 77 -11.11 -2.51 -1.98
C LEU A 77 -11.08 -3.70 -1.01
N LEU A 78 -9.91 -4.30 -0.79
CA LEU A 78 -9.75 -5.37 0.20
C LEU A 78 -9.99 -4.85 1.63
N ALA A 79 -9.45 -3.67 1.97
CA ALA A 79 -9.69 -3.06 3.26
C ALA A 79 -11.19 -2.73 3.47
N ALA A 80 -11.89 -2.24 2.45
CA ALA A 80 -13.32 -1.98 2.49
C ALA A 80 -14.13 -3.25 2.73
N HIS A 81 -13.80 -4.34 2.04
CA HIS A 81 -14.41 -5.64 2.26
C HIS A 81 -14.18 -6.13 3.70
N TYR A 82 -12.95 -6.06 4.19
CA TYR A 82 -12.60 -6.50 5.54
C TYR A 82 -13.29 -5.67 6.62
N VAL A 83 -13.37 -4.34 6.45
CA VAL A 83 -14.07 -3.43 7.37
C VAL A 83 -15.56 -3.74 7.41
N ARG A 84 -16.22 -3.92 6.25
CA ARG A 84 -17.64 -4.33 6.21
C ARG A 84 -17.87 -5.66 6.91
N TRP A 85 -17.00 -6.64 6.66
CA TRP A 85 -17.08 -7.92 7.36
C TRP A 85 -16.92 -7.74 8.87
N ARG A 86 -15.88 -7.05 9.34
CA ARG A 86 -15.65 -6.76 10.77
C ARG A 86 -16.85 -6.08 11.43
N ASP A 87 -17.35 -5.01 10.81
CA ASP A 87 -18.46 -4.22 11.36
C ASP A 87 -19.75 -5.05 11.42
N SER A 88 -19.95 -6.00 10.51
CA SER A 88 -21.07 -6.95 10.57
C SER A 88 -21.00 -7.95 11.74
N GLN A 89 -19.82 -8.16 12.31
CA GLN A 89 -19.60 -9.11 13.40
C GLN A 89 -19.54 -8.44 14.78
N ALA A 90 -19.41 -7.11 14.87
CA ALA A 90 -19.09 -6.41 16.10
C ALA A 90 -20.29 -5.66 16.70
N ALA A 91 -20.44 -5.73 18.03
CA ALA A 91 -21.36 -4.90 18.80
C ALA A 91 -20.62 -3.64 19.31
N GLY A 92 -20.49 -2.60 18.48
CA GLY A 92 -19.80 -1.36 18.83
C GLY A 92 -19.78 -0.35 17.69
N PRO A 93 -19.21 0.86 17.89
CA PRO A 93 -19.05 1.82 16.80
C PRO A 93 -18.15 1.21 15.71
N GLY A 94 -18.70 1.07 14.50
CA GLY A 94 -18.03 0.41 13.39
C GLY A 94 -16.74 1.12 12.99
N LEU A 95 -15.77 0.35 12.51
CA LEU A 95 -14.56 0.87 11.87
C LEU A 95 -14.90 1.86 10.76
N ALA A 96 -16.00 1.65 10.02
CA ALA A 96 -16.46 2.59 9.00
C ALA A 96 -16.71 4.01 9.56
N GLN A 97 -17.34 4.13 10.72
CA GLN A 97 -17.58 5.44 11.37
C GLN A 97 -16.26 6.11 11.78
N ARG A 98 -15.31 5.32 12.29
CA ARG A 98 -13.98 5.82 12.67
C ARG A 98 -13.18 6.30 11.47
N VAL A 99 -13.28 5.60 10.34
CA VAL A 99 -12.66 6.01 9.08
C VAL A 99 -13.23 7.35 8.62
N ALA A 100 -14.55 7.52 8.62
CA ALA A 100 -15.20 8.77 8.26
C ALA A 100 -14.74 9.94 9.14
N ALA A 101 -14.72 9.76 10.47
CA ALA A 101 -14.26 10.78 11.41
C ALA A 101 -12.75 11.11 11.26
N ALA A 102 -11.92 10.12 10.92
CA ALA A 102 -10.50 10.35 10.68
C ALA A 102 -10.28 11.11 9.36
N ASP A 103 -11.00 10.76 8.30
CA ASP A 103 -10.97 11.45 7.02
C ASP A 103 -11.39 12.93 7.19
N GLU A 104 -12.52 13.23 7.83
CA GLU A 104 -12.96 14.61 8.09
C GLU A 104 -11.87 15.48 8.74
N ARG A 105 -11.10 14.90 9.66
CA ARG A 105 -10.02 15.60 10.38
C ARG A 105 -8.70 15.69 9.62
N THR A 106 -8.51 14.87 8.58
CA THR A 106 -7.20 14.72 7.92
C THR A 106 -7.21 14.97 6.42
N ARG A 107 -8.40 15.13 5.82
CA ARG A 107 -8.59 15.38 4.39
C ARG A 107 -7.88 16.66 3.95
N GLY A 108 -7.17 16.57 2.83
CA GLY A 108 -6.44 17.69 2.24
C GLY A 108 -5.21 18.14 3.02
N LEU A 109 -4.90 17.53 4.17
CA LEU A 109 -3.67 17.82 4.90
C LEU A 109 -2.48 17.17 4.18
N ASP A 110 -1.44 17.97 3.98
CA ASP A 110 -0.12 17.49 3.60
C ASP A 110 0.57 16.77 4.77
N GLU A 111 1.83 16.39 4.60
CA GLU A 111 2.58 15.69 5.64
C GLU A 111 2.71 16.54 6.91
N ALA A 112 3.07 17.82 6.80
CA ALA A 112 3.22 18.71 7.93
C ALA A 112 1.89 18.91 8.69
N GLY A 113 0.79 19.09 7.97
CA GLY A 113 -0.56 19.18 8.52
C GLY A 113 -0.98 17.88 9.22
N ARG A 114 -0.69 16.72 8.64
CA ARG A 114 -0.96 15.40 9.27
C ARG A 114 -0.19 15.24 10.57
N TRP A 115 1.07 15.65 10.57
CA TRP A 115 1.92 15.70 11.76
C TRP A 115 1.33 16.60 12.85
N ALA A 116 0.91 17.81 12.50
CA ALA A 116 0.34 18.78 13.42
C ALA A 116 -1.03 18.35 14.00
N ALA A 117 -1.86 17.69 13.20
CA ALA A 117 -3.20 17.27 13.59
C ALA A 117 -3.22 16.18 14.69
N ARG A 118 -2.10 15.46 14.87
CA ARG A 118 -1.92 14.40 15.89
C ARG A 118 -3.06 13.37 15.90
N VAL A 119 -3.61 13.08 14.72
CA VAL A 119 -4.69 12.10 14.52
C VAL A 119 -4.07 10.71 14.39
N TYR A 120 -4.48 9.79 15.25
CA TYR A 120 -4.13 8.38 15.07
C TYR A 120 -4.97 7.75 13.95
N CYS A 121 -4.38 6.76 13.30
CA CYS A 121 -5.02 5.91 12.31
C CYS A 121 -6.34 5.34 12.86
N PRO A 122 -7.43 5.36 12.07
CA PRO A 122 -8.75 4.91 12.51
C PRO A 122 -8.85 3.42 12.80
N PHE A 123 -7.82 2.61 12.50
CA PHE A 123 -7.79 1.18 12.81
C PHE A 123 -7.06 0.86 14.11
N LEU A 124 -6.46 1.85 14.78
CA LEU A 124 -5.69 1.61 15.99
C LEU A 124 -6.60 1.51 17.21
N THR A 125 -6.64 0.36 17.86
CA THR A 125 -7.41 0.14 19.10
C THR A 125 -6.52 -0.51 20.14
N ARG A 126 -6.35 0.17 21.28
CA ARG A 126 -5.46 -0.28 22.38
C ARG A 126 -4.04 -0.64 21.90
N GLY A 127 -3.52 0.09 20.92
CA GLY A 127 -2.19 -0.13 20.35
C GLY A 127 -2.11 -1.20 19.26
N GLU A 128 -3.22 -1.87 18.92
CA GLU A 128 -3.27 -2.90 17.88
C GLU A 128 -4.04 -2.42 16.65
N CYS A 129 -3.60 -2.82 15.46
CA CYS A 129 -4.29 -2.49 14.21
C CYS A 129 -5.40 -3.50 13.96
N GLU A 130 -6.65 -3.04 13.90
CA GLU A 130 -7.82 -3.89 13.69
C GLU A 130 -7.90 -4.47 12.28
N ILE A 131 -7.22 -3.87 11.30
CA ILE A 131 -7.12 -4.38 9.92
C ILE A 131 -5.76 -5.00 9.62
N TYR A 132 -5.00 -5.41 10.64
CA TYR A 132 -3.62 -5.92 10.48
C TYR A 132 -3.47 -6.97 9.36
N PRO A 133 -4.38 -7.96 9.18
CA PRO A 133 -4.26 -8.95 8.10
C PRO A 133 -4.30 -8.35 6.70
N VAL A 134 -5.00 -7.23 6.52
CA VAL A 134 -5.18 -6.54 5.23
C VAL A 134 -4.49 -5.17 5.21
N ARG A 135 -3.53 -4.93 6.10
CA ARG A 135 -2.79 -3.65 6.16
C ARG A 135 -2.08 -3.38 4.82
N PRO A 136 -2.12 -2.15 4.29
CA PRO A 136 -1.47 -1.81 3.02
C PRO A 136 0.05 -2.05 3.03
N LEU A 137 0.65 -2.21 1.86
CA LEU A 137 2.09 -2.30 1.63
C LEU A 137 2.84 -1.12 2.25
N ALA A 138 2.27 0.09 2.23
CA ALA A 138 2.84 1.25 2.91
C ALA A 138 3.04 1.01 4.43
N CYS A 139 2.09 0.33 5.07
CA CYS A 139 2.18 -0.04 6.48
C CYS A 139 3.10 -1.25 6.71
N ARG A 140 3.12 -2.23 5.79
CA ARG A 140 4.01 -3.41 5.89
C ARG A 140 5.48 -3.04 5.70
N GLY A 141 5.75 -2.15 4.76
CA GLY A 141 7.09 -1.72 4.35
C GLY A 141 7.76 -0.73 5.30
N LEU A 142 7.01 -0.11 6.22
CA LEU A 142 7.59 0.82 7.18
C LEU A 142 7.96 0.09 8.47
N ALA A 143 9.23 -0.31 8.57
CA ALA A 143 9.84 -0.86 9.77
C ALA A 143 11.05 -0.03 10.21
N SER A 144 11.47 -0.12 11.47
CA SER A 144 12.60 0.63 12.02
C SER A 144 13.41 -0.20 13.01
N HIS A 145 14.69 0.12 13.11
CA HIS A 145 15.64 -0.47 14.05
C HIS A 145 15.69 0.27 15.41
N ASP A 146 14.97 1.39 15.57
CA ASP A 146 15.00 2.20 16.80
C ASP A 146 13.62 2.74 17.19
N ARG A 147 13.11 2.26 18.32
CA ARG A 147 11.81 2.68 18.88
C ARG A 147 11.85 4.08 19.49
N THR A 148 12.97 4.48 20.07
CA THR A 148 13.14 5.81 20.66
C THR A 148 13.14 6.86 19.57
N ALA A 149 13.91 6.65 18.51
CA ALA A 149 13.90 7.51 17.31
C ALA A 149 12.50 7.62 16.71
N CYS A 150 11.78 6.49 16.61
CA CYS A 150 10.38 6.51 16.17
C CYS A 150 9.48 7.36 17.06
N GLY A 151 9.64 7.27 18.39
CA GLY A 151 8.88 8.08 19.35
C GLY A 151 9.20 9.57 19.30
N GLU A 152 10.46 9.93 19.06
CA GLU A 152 10.90 11.31 18.88
C GLU A 152 10.41 11.91 17.57
N ALA A 153 10.56 11.16 16.48
CA ALA A 153 10.01 11.53 15.19
C ALA A 153 8.50 11.74 15.35
N ALA A 154 7.80 10.76 15.92
CA ALA A 154 6.38 10.79 16.26
C ALA A 154 5.95 12.02 17.11
N ALA A 155 6.86 12.60 17.89
CA ALA A 155 6.61 13.81 18.67
C ALA A 155 7.07 15.10 17.99
N GLY A 156 7.52 15.05 16.73
CA GLY A 156 8.04 16.20 15.99
C GLY A 156 9.43 16.65 16.45
N ARG A 157 10.15 15.84 17.24
CA ARG A 157 11.49 16.17 17.76
C ARG A 157 12.62 15.69 16.86
N ARG A 158 12.30 15.01 15.76
CA ARG A 158 13.26 14.44 14.81
C ARG A 158 12.65 14.33 13.41
N ALA A 159 13.43 14.61 12.37
CA ALA A 159 12.98 14.58 10.98
C ALA A 159 12.93 13.19 10.34
N GLY A 160 13.56 12.18 10.95
CA GLY A 160 13.68 10.85 10.35
C GLY A 160 13.93 9.74 11.36
N ILE A 161 13.84 8.50 10.91
CA ILE A 161 14.04 7.30 11.70
C ILE A 161 15.06 6.39 11.00
N PRO A 162 15.78 5.52 11.73
CA PRO A 162 16.54 4.45 11.11
C PRO A 162 15.55 3.40 10.60
N ALA A 163 14.93 3.69 9.46
CA ALA A 163 14.01 2.79 8.79
C ALA A 163 14.78 1.61 8.18
N SER A 164 14.15 0.44 8.14
CA SER A 164 14.72 -0.72 7.46
C SER A 164 14.72 -0.48 5.96
N ALA A 165 15.91 -0.30 5.39
CA ALA A 165 16.10 -0.13 3.95
C ALA A 165 15.55 -1.34 3.19
N LEU A 166 15.74 -2.55 3.73
CA LEU A 166 15.21 -3.80 3.18
C LEU A 166 13.68 -3.77 3.00
N HIS A 167 12.94 -3.38 4.04
CA HIS A 167 11.48 -3.31 3.97
C HIS A 167 10.99 -2.23 3.00
N LEU A 168 11.64 -1.07 3.01
CA LEU A 168 11.31 0.01 2.06
C LEU A 168 11.60 -0.41 0.62
N HIS A 169 12.69 -1.14 0.39
CA HIS A 169 13.11 -1.62 -0.92
C HIS A 169 12.10 -2.61 -1.50
N PHE A 170 11.78 -3.70 -0.80
CA PHE A 170 10.81 -4.68 -1.29
C PHE A 170 9.40 -4.11 -1.42
N ARG A 171 8.98 -3.21 -0.50
CA ARG A 171 7.74 -2.45 -0.66
C ARG A 171 7.74 -1.71 -1.99
N GLY A 172 8.80 -0.96 -2.29
CA GLY A 172 8.91 -0.17 -3.51
C GLY A 172 8.85 -1.02 -4.77
N LEU A 173 9.65 -2.09 -4.84
CA LEU A 173 9.67 -2.98 -6.01
C LEU A 173 8.31 -3.63 -6.28
N ILE A 174 7.67 -4.18 -5.26
CA ILE A 174 6.40 -4.91 -5.40
C ILE A 174 5.26 -3.95 -5.73
N GLN A 175 5.18 -2.82 -5.03
CA GLN A 175 4.13 -1.82 -5.28
C GLN A 175 4.27 -1.25 -6.70
N ASN A 176 5.48 -0.91 -7.14
CA ASN A 176 5.71 -0.40 -8.49
C ASN A 176 5.39 -1.45 -9.55
N ALA A 177 5.74 -2.72 -9.32
CA ALA A 177 5.42 -3.80 -10.24
C ALA A 177 3.90 -4.04 -10.36
N LEU A 178 3.17 -3.95 -9.24
CA LEU A 178 1.71 -3.99 -9.21
C LEU A 178 1.12 -2.82 -9.99
N GLN A 179 1.57 -1.59 -9.73
CA GLN A 179 1.09 -0.40 -10.43
C GLN A 179 1.37 -0.46 -11.94
N ALA A 180 2.53 -0.96 -12.35
CA ALA A 180 2.86 -1.17 -13.76
C ALA A 180 1.91 -2.18 -14.42
N ALA A 181 1.66 -3.34 -13.79
CA ALA A 181 0.75 -4.34 -14.31
C ALA A 181 -0.71 -3.83 -14.41
N LEU A 182 -1.17 -3.09 -13.40
CA LEU A 182 -2.49 -2.45 -13.43
C LEU A 182 -2.61 -1.44 -14.59
N ARG A 183 -1.56 -0.64 -14.81
CA ARG A 183 -1.52 0.33 -15.91
C ARG A 183 -1.61 -0.37 -17.27
N ASP A 184 -0.84 -1.44 -17.47
CA ASP A 184 -0.82 -2.18 -18.74
C ASP A 184 -2.20 -2.77 -19.06
N ALA A 185 -2.94 -3.19 -18.03
CA ALA A 185 -4.30 -3.69 -18.14
C ALA A 185 -5.37 -2.58 -18.30
N GLY A 186 -4.98 -1.31 -18.39
CA GLY A 186 -5.92 -0.18 -18.48
C GLY A 186 -6.69 0.12 -17.19
N LEU A 187 -6.27 -0.45 -16.05
CA LEU A 187 -6.90 -0.21 -14.76
C LEU A 187 -6.32 1.04 -14.08
N ALA A 188 -7.13 1.70 -13.25
CA ALA A 188 -6.64 2.83 -12.47
C ALA A 188 -5.56 2.37 -11.46
N TRP A 189 -4.33 2.84 -11.67
CA TRP A 189 -3.10 2.36 -11.00
C TRP A 189 -2.49 3.35 -10.00
N GLY A 190 -3.17 4.47 -9.73
CA GLY A 190 -2.71 5.49 -8.80
C GLY A 190 -2.65 5.02 -7.34
N LEU A 191 -2.01 5.84 -6.51
CA LEU A 191 -2.08 5.72 -5.05
C LEU A 191 -3.13 6.69 -4.51
N TYR A 192 -3.84 6.25 -3.49
CA TYR A 192 -4.90 6.99 -2.85
C TYR A 192 -4.59 7.20 -1.37
N GLU A 193 -5.03 8.33 -0.81
CA GLU A 193 -5.01 8.54 0.63
C GLU A 193 -5.98 7.55 1.29
N LEU A 194 -5.48 6.80 2.27
CA LEU A 194 -6.18 5.64 2.80
C LEU A 194 -7.54 5.98 3.44
N ASN A 195 -7.62 7.02 4.27
CA ASN A 195 -8.84 7.35 4.99
C ASN A 195 -9.93 7.81 4.02
N GLN A 196 -9.57 8.73 3.11
CA GLN A 196 -10.52 9.30 2.15
C GLN A 196 -11.02 8.24 1.16
N ALA A 197 -10.11 7.48 0.53
CA ALA A 197 -10.50 6.48 -0.46
C ALA A 197 -11.28 5.33 0.16
N LEU A 198 -10.91 4.88 1.36
CA LEU A 198 -11.67 3.87 2.07
C LEU A 198 -13.05 4.39 2.49
N GLY A 199 -13.15 5.64 2.95
CA GLY A 199 -14.43 6.29 3.25
C GLY A 199 -15.37 6.25 2.05
N LEU A 200 -14.87 6.61 0.86
CA LEU A 200 -15.63 6.52 -0.39
C LEU A 200 -15.99 5.05 -0.75
N ALA A 201 -15.04 4.12 -0.65
CA ALA A 201 -15.26 2.71 -0.95
C ALA A 201 -16.26 2.01 -0.01
N LEU A 202 -16.40 2.49 1.21
CA LEU A 202 -17.36 1.96 2.18
C LEU A 202 -18.80 2.38 1.88
N GLN A 203 -18.99 3.53 1.23
CA GLN A 203 -20.31 4.03 0.80
C GLN A 203 -20.75 3.48 -0.56
N ASP A 204 -19.86 2.79 -1.28
CA ASP A 204 -20.10 2.32 -2.64
C ASP A 204 -19.81 0.82 -2.80
N GLY A 205 -20.87 0.01 -2.73
CA GLY A 205 -20.80 -1.43 -2.93
C GLY A 205 -20.41 -1.85 -4.36
N GLY A 206 -20.56 -0.96 -5.34
CA GLY A 206 -20.24 -1.20 -6.75
C GLY A 206 -18.81 -0.81 -7.14
N ALA A 207 -18.04 -0.18 -6.25
CA ALA A 207 -16.72 0.37 -6.55
C ALA A 207 -15.76 -0.65 -7.17
N ALA A 208 -15.77 -1.89 -6.67
CA ALA A 208 -14.89 -2.94 -7.18
C ALA A 208 -15.18 -3.29 -8.64
N GLY A 209 -16.48 -3.43 -8.99
CA GLY A 209 -16.88 -3.76 -10.36
C GLY A 209 -16.54 -2.65 -11.34
N ARG A 210 -16.79 -1.39 -10.96
CA ARG A 210 -16.46 -0.23 -11.80
C ARG A 210 -14.95 -0.06 -11.99
N TRP A 211 -14.17 -0.24 -10.92
CA TRP A 211 -12.71 -0.22 -11.03
C TRP A 211 -12.19 -1.32 -11.96
N LEU A 212 -12.73 -2.56 -11.86
CA LEU A 212 -12.39 -3.66 -12.77
C LEU A 212 -12.84 -3.40 -14.22
N ALA A 213 -13.84 -2.55 -14.44
CA ALA A 213 -14.24 -2.07 -15.76
C ALA A 213 -13.36 -0.92 -16.29
N GLY A 214 -12.29 -0.53 -15.58
CA GLY A 214 -11.36 0.52 -15.97
C GLY A 214 -11.71 1.92 -15.46
N GLU A 215 -12.77 2.08 -14.66
CA GLU A 215 -13.13 3.39 -14.13
C GLU A 215 -12.17 3.88 -13.04
N ALA A 216 -11.82 5.16 -13.07
CA ALA A 216 -11.10 5.83 -12.00
C ALA A 216 -12.07 6.26 -10.88
N VAL A 217 -12.37 5.34 -9.95
CA VAL A 217 -13.48 5.46 -8.98
C VAL A 217 -13.27 6.55 -7.91
N TRP A 218 -12.03 6.91 -7.56
CA TRP A 218 -11.74 7.84 -6.44
C TRP A 218 -10.75 8.95 -6.81
N GLN A 219 -11.03 9.70 -7.87
CA GLN A 219 -10.15 10.77 -8.35
C GLN A 219 -9.82 11.83 -7.28
N ASP A 220 -10.79 12.12 -6.41
CA ASP A 220 -10.64 13.11 -5.33
C ASP A 220 -9.71 12.66 -4.20
N ALA A 221 -9.49 11.34 -4.06
CA ALA A 221 -8.60 10.76 -3.06
C ALA A 221 -7.22 10.40 -3.62
N THR A 222 -7.00 10.61 -4.93
CA THR A 222 -5.75 10.27 -5.59
C THR A 222 -4.63 11.21 -5.14
N LEU A 223 -3.49 10.66 -4.74
CA LEU A 223 -2.30 11.46 -4.47
C LEU A 223 -1.78 12.12 -5.75
N ARG A 224 -1.40 13.38 -5.62
CA ARG A 224 -0.86 14.20 -6.71
C ARG A 224 0.57 14.66 -6.44
N ASP A 225 1.17 14.21 -5.34
CA ASP A 225 2.49 14.63 -4.88
C ASP A 225 3.63 14.03 -5.72
N VAL A 226 3.33 13.04 -6.57
CA VAL A 226 4.25 12.47 -7.55
C VAL A 226 3.64 12.59 -8.94
N GLU A 227 4.43 13.11 -9.88
CA GLU A 227 4.00 13.27 -11.27
C GLU A 227 3.78 11.90 -11.92
N ARG A 228 2.52 11.59 -12.24
CA ARG A 228 2.12 10.30 -12.82
C ARG A 228 2.78 10.04 -14.18
N ALA A 229 3.04 11.09 -14.95
CA ALA A 229 3.74 10.98 -16.23
C ALA A 229 5.19 10.51 -16.06
N GLU A 230 5.89 11.01 -15.04
CA GLU A 230 7.27 10.61 -14.75
C GLU A 230 7.36 9.16 -14.29
N MET A 231 6.41 8.73 -13.44
CA MET A 231 6.30 7.33 -13.03
C MET A 231 6.00 6.41 -14.21
N ALA A 232 5.08 6.80 -15.09
CA ALA A 232 4.77 6.03 -16.29
C ALA A 232 5.99 5.88 -17.20
N ALA A 233 6.70 6.97 -17.47
CA ALA A 233 7.94 6.93 -18.25
C ALA A 233 9.01 6.06 -17.59
N ALA A 234 9.09 6.04 -16.26
CA ALA A 234 9.99 5.14 -15.53
C ALA A 234 9.60 3.67 -15.71
N PHE A 235 8.31 3.33 -15.62
CA PHE A 235 7.84 1.97 -15.90
C PHE A 235 8.14 1.53 -17.32
N ASP A 236 8.00 2.42 -18.31
CA ASP A 236 8.32 2.11 -19.71
C ASP A 236 9.81 1.78 -19.87
N ARG A 237 10.70 2.57 -19.27
CA ARG A 237 12.15 2.28 -19.25
C ARG A 237 12.49 0.97 -18.53
N LEU A 238 11.84 0.67 -17.41
CA LEU A 238 12.06 -0.59 -16.69
C LEU A 238 11.57 -1.79 -17.50
N SER A 239 10.54 -1.62 -18.32
CA SER A 239 10.04 -2.65 -19.25
C SER A 239 11.10 -3.03 -20.28
N THR A 240 11.76 -2.03 -20.87
CA THR A 240 12.75 -2.25 -21.93
C THR A 240 14.05 -2.82 -21.39
N LEU A 241 14.46 -2.42 -20.18
CA LEU A 241 15.68 -2.91 -19.53
C LEU A 241 15.52 -4.32 -18.94
N GLY A 242 14.31 -4.69 -18.50
CA GLY A 242 14.01 -6.01 -17.93
C GLY A 242 13.69 -7.09 -18.98
N ALA A 243 13.50 -6.72 -20.25
CA ALA A 243 13.25 -7.66 -21.33
C ALA A 243 14.53 -8.45 -21.65
N ARG A 244 14.46 -9.79 -21.61
CA ARG A 244 15.57 -10.63 -22.09
C ARG A 244 15.79 -10.36 -23.59
N PRO A 245 17.05 -10.32 -24.08
CA PRO A 245 17.30 -10.27 -25.51
C PRO A 245 16.64 -11.49 -26.19
N GLY A 246 15.63 -11.24 -27.04
CA GLY A 246 14.89 -12.26 -27.79
C GLY A 246 13.40 -12.44 -27.44
N SER A 247 12.84 -11.68 -26.49
CA SER A 247 11.38 -11.64 -26.31
C SER A 247 10.73 -10.81 -27.42
N PRO A 248 9.65 -11.28 -28.07
CA PRO A 248 8.94 -10.48 -29.06
C PRO A 248 8.34 -9.22 -28.39
N PRO A 249 8.25 -8.09 -29.11
CA PRO A 249 7.61 -6.88 -28.59
C PRO A 249 6.12 -7.15 -28.32
N PRO A 250 5.49 -6.35 -27.43
CA PRO A 250 4.06 -6.43 -27.16
C PRO A 250 3.21 -6.19 -28.42
#